data_AF-A0A2D5WBG5-F1
#
_entry.id   AF-A0A2D5WBG5-F1
#
_cell.length_a   1.000
_cell.length_b   1.000
_cell.length_c   1.000
_cell.angle_alpha   90.00
_cell.angle_beta   90.00
_cell.angle_gamma   90.00
#
_symmetry.space_group_name_H-M   'P 1'
#
loop_
_entity.id
_entity.type
_entity.pdbx_description
1 polymer ?
#
loop_
_entity_poly.entity_id
_entity_poly.type
_entity_poly.pdbx_seq_one_letter_code
_entity_poly.pdbx_strand_id
1 'polypeptide(L)'
;MFIGSAVVLVLLGYGIWEMYLKAPEPSAPEQASVVEETQESQDEADATASSVAGGADEQGAAAEASAPAADPVPEKPKPKKLHDPSSVDLAAIADYAPFAGTSDDTWNELRRDMAEFVDPNSGAAGNRARKRLEATPRQAFPVILNFFKRMDFATDEGHRNGDLCQKLLMDLCGGRNFGWKYGDVEENERVTFNKKVVRSWCRSWDQANEDTLEGNQAWAKLSKQDEKTGDAKPAAAEAGPELGTGDLDDLDDF
;
A
#
# COMPACT_ATOMS: atom_id res chain seq x y z
N MET A 1 40.76 -23.90 29.60
CA MET A 1 41.26 -22.80 28.75
C MET A 1 40.82 -23.12 27.31
N PHE A 2 39.63 -22.67 26.91
CA PHE A 2 39.11 -22.81 25.55
C PHE A 2 38.33 -21.54 25.23
N ILE A 3 39.04 -20.53 24.74
CA ILE A 3 38.48 -19.31 24.15
C ILE A 3 38.84 -19.43 22.68
N GLY A 4 37.85 -19.52 21.80
CA GLY A 4 38.10 -19.44 20.36
C GLY A 4 37.18 -20.29 19.51
N SER A 5 35.88 -19.95 19.47
CA SER A 5 35.01 -20.41 18.38
C SER A 5 33.70 -19.62 18.29
N ALA A 6 33.77 -18.28 18.29
CA ALA A 6 32.55 -17.44 18.18
C ALA A 6 32.69 -16.22 17.25
N VAL A 7 33.83 -16.01 16.58
CA VAL A 7 34.08 -14.78 15.79
C VAL A 7 34.03 -15.01 14.27
N VAL A 8 33.85 -16.25 13.79
CA VAL A 8 33.95 -16.55 12.34
C VAL A 8 32.59 -16.51 11.61
N LEU A 9 31.45 -16.44 12.31
CA LEU A 9 30.12 -16.49 11.66
C LEU A 9 29.50 -15.13 11.32
N VAL A 10 30.13 -14.00 11.65
CA VAL A 10 29.61 -12.66 11.35
C VAL A 10 30.14 -12.10 10.02
N LEU A 11 31.22 -12.66 9.45
CA LEU A 11 31.83 -12.14 8.22
C LEU A 11 31.36 -12.83 6.92
N LEU A 12 30.57 -13.90 6.99
CA LEU A 12 30.04 -14.57 5.79
C LEU A 12 28.68 -14.01 5.32
N GLY A 13 27.99 -13.21 6.15
CA GLY A 13 26.70 -12.60 5.78
C GLY A 13 26.80 -11.31 4.96
N TYR A 14 27.92 -10.57 5.08
CA TYR A 14 28.07 -9.26 4.42
C TYR A 14 28.70 -9.35 3.01
N GLY A 15 29.40 -10.43 2.68
CA GLY A 15 30.08 -10.59 1.38
C GLY A 15 29.20 -11.08 0.23
N ILE A 16 28.02 -11.63 0.51
CA ILE A 16 27.13 -12.20 -0.52
C ILE A 16 26.21 -11.12 -1.12
N TRP A 17 26.04 -9.98 -0.46
CA TRP A 17 25.23 -8.87 -1.01
C TRP A 17 25.94 -8.10 -2.13
N GLU A 18 27.27 -7.98 -2.09
CA GLU A 18 28.09 -7.31 -3.12
C GLU A 18 28.22 -8.12 -4.43
N MET A 19 28.12 -9.45 -4.39
CA MET A 19 28.30 -10.27 -5.60
C MET A 19 27.09 -10.30 -6.54
N TYR A 20 25.90 -9.90 -6.11
CA TYR A 20 24.68 -9.95 -6.94
C TYR A 20 24.31 -8.63 -7.64
N LEU A 21 25.09 -7.56 -7.44
CA LEU A 21 24.90 -6.26 -8.13
C LEU A 21 25.92 -5.98 -9.24
N LYS A 22 26.93 -6.84 -9.43
CA LYS A 22 27.92 -6.69 -10.50
C LYS A 22 27.59 -7.59 -11.68
N ALA A 23 26.54 -7.22 -12.42
CA ALA A 23 26.33 -7.76 -13.76
C ALA A 23 27.56 -7.44 -14.64
N PRO A 24 28.00 -8.37 -15.52
CA PRO A 24 29.04 -8.05 -16.50
C PRO A 24 28.54 -6.91 -17.40
N GLU A 25 29.34 -5.86 -17.51
CA GLU A 25 29.09 -4.73 -18.40
C GLU A 25 28.83 -5.25 -19.83
N PRO A 26 27.68 -4.93 -20.45
CA PRO A 26 27.55 -5.12 -21.88
C PRO A 26 28.50 -4.14 -22.56
N SER A 27 29.55 -4.69 -23.18
CA SER A 27 30.45 -3.98 -24.07
C SER A 27 29.63 -3.33 -25.19
N ALA A 28 29.36 -2.03 -25.06
CA ALA A 28 28.74 -1.23 -26.11
C ALA A 28 29.83 -0.64 -27.03
N PRO A 29 29.60 -0.63 -28.36
CA PRO A 29 30.56 -0.13 -29.33
C PRO A 29 30.68 1.39 -29.28
N GLU A 30 31.91 1.87 -29.52
CA GLU A 30 32.22 3.24 -29.91
C GLU A 30 31.23 3.76 -30.97
N GLN A 31 30.64 4.94 -30.73
CA GLN A 31 30.66 6.02 -31.72
C GLN A 31 30.09 7.36 -31.23
N ALA A 32 30.84 8.39 -31.64
CA ALA A 32 30.42 9.72 -32.08
C ALA A 32 29.91 10.75 -31.05
N SER A 33 30.85 11.62 -30.67
CA SER A 33 30.69 13.03 -30.30
C SER A 33 29.74 13.82 -31.21
N VAL A 34 28.86 14.66 -30.66
CA VAL A 34 28.47 15.99 -31.20
C VAL A 34 27.86 16.86 -30.07
N VAL A 35 28.62 17.90 -29.70
CA VAL A 35 28.24 19.33 -29.49
C VAL A 35 27.15 19.73 -28.47
N GLU A 36 27.64 20.24 -27.34
CA GLU A 36 27.32 21.47 -26.59
C GLU A 36 26.33 22.49 -27.22
N GLU A 37 25.25 22.85 -26.50
CA GLU A 37 24.82 24.25 -26.39
C GLU A 37 23.98 24.54 -25.13
N THR A 38 24.15 25.77 -24.65
CA THR A 38 23.82 26.40 -23.37
C THR A 38 22.47 27.14 -23.41
N GLN A 39 21.78 27.27 -22.26
CA GLN A 39 21.04 28.46 -21.74
C GLN A 39 20.09 27.98 -20.63
N GLU A 40 20.26 28.31 -19.34
CA GLU A 40 20.17 29.62 -18.67
C GLU A 40 18.86 30.37 -18.96
N SER A 41 17.95 30.38 -17.97
CA SER A 41 17.02 31.50 -17.70
C SER A 41 16.44 31.40 -16.29
N GLN A 42 16.46 32.56 -15.64
CA GLN A 42 16.07 32.93 -14.29
C GLN A 42 14.54 33.19 -14.15
N ASP A 43 14.19 33.60 -12.92
CA ASP A 43 13.02 34.40 -12.49
C ASP A 43 11.69 33.65 -12.29
N GLU A 44 10.79 34.00 -11.37
CA GLU A 44 10.70 34.93 -10.22
C GLU A 44 9.50 34.40 -9.39
N ALA A 45 9.59 34.37 -8.06
CA ALA A 45 8.77 35.16 -7.14
C ALA A 45 7.25 35.17 -7.38
N ASP A 46 6.45 34.65 -6.43
CA ASP A 46 5.45 35.50 -5.76
C ASP A 46 4.95 34.92 -4.43
N ALA A 47 4.82 35.81 -3.46
CA ALA A 47 4.26 35.59 -2.15
C ALA A 47 2.78 35.97 -2.18
N THR A 48 1.90 35.19 -1.56
CA THR A 48 0.61 35.75 -1.14
C THR A 48 0.10 35.05 0.11
N ALA A 49 0.28 35.75 1.24
CA ALA A 49 -0.46 35.53 2.46
C ALA A 49 -1.92 35.95 2.23
N SER A 50 -2.87 35.17 2.73
CA SER A 50 -4.25 35.63 2.91
C SER A 50 -4.77 35.18 4.27
N SER A 51 -4.92 36.16 5.16
CA SER A 51 -5.59 36.01 6.45
C SER A 51 -7.10 36.06 6.24
N VAL A 52 -7.86 35.18 6.88
CA VAL A 52 -9.28 35.43 7.16
C VAL A 52 -9.54 35.20 8.63
N ALA A 53 -9.81 36.31 9.31
CA ALA A 53 -10.45 36.39 10.61
C ALA A 53 -11.98 36.32 10.43
N GLY A 54 -12.67 35.77 11.43
CA GLY A 54 -14.13 35.78 11.54
C GLY A 54 -14.63 34.42 12.05
N GLY A 55 -15.46 34.31 13.08
CA GLY A 55 -16.11 35.31 13.90
C GLY A 55 -16.51 34.69 15.24
N ALA A 56 -16.80 35.57 16.19
CA ALA A 56 -17.49 35.24 17.42
C ALA A 56 -18.95 34.91 17.11
N ASP A 57 -19.48 33.88 17.75
CA ASP A 57 -20.91 33.82 18.03
C ASP A 57 -21.14 33.36 19.47
N GLU A 58 -22.00 34.14 20.10
CA GLU A 58 -22.39 34.16 21.49
C GLU A 58 -23.72 33.39 21.64
N GLN A 59 -24.03 33.00 22.87
CA GLN A 59 -25.36 32.68 23.41
C GLN A 59 -25.94 31.27 23.19
N GLY A 60 -26.27 30.66 24.33
CA GLY A 60 -27.13 29.50 24.42
C GLY A 60 -27.15 28.85 25.80
N ALA A 61 -27.27 29.65 26.87
CA ALA A 61 -27.50 29.12 28.21
C ALA A 61 -28.97 28.67 28.34
N ALA A 62 -29.19 27.36 28.45
CA ALA A 62 -30.44 26.78 28.93
C ALA A 62 -30.12 25.77 30.03
N ALA A 63 -30.49 26.14 31.26
CA ALA A 63 -30.41 25.31 32.44
C ALA A 63 -31.61 24.35 32.46
N GLU A 64 -31.33 23.04 32.41
CA GLU A 64 -32.30 22.00 32.76
C GLU A 64 -31.81 21.18 33.95
N ALA A 65 -32.80 20.82 34.77
CA ALA A 65 -32.67 20.45 36.16
C ALA A 65 -31.93 19.12 36.40
N SER A 66 -31.01 19.13 37.37
CA SER A 66 -30.38 17.94 37.92
C SER A 66 -31.39 17.06 38.65
N ALA A 67 -31.60 15.85 38.13
CA ALA A 67 -32.05 14.71 38.92
C ALA A 67 -30.87 14.15 39.75
N PRO A 68 -31.11 13.57 40.94
CA PRO A 68 -30.04 13.09 41.82
C PRO A 68 -29.28 11.94 41.17
N ALA A 69 -27.98 12.16 40.95
CA ALA A 69 -27.04 11.17 40.46
C ALA A 69 -26.96 9.99 41.45
N ALA A 70 -27.31 8.80 40.97
CA ALA A 70 -26.90 7.57 41.63
C ALA A 70 -25.36 7.50 41.56
N ASP A 71 -24.74 7.22 42.71
CA ASP A 71 -23.29 7.05 42.80
C ASP A 71 -22.77 6.10 41.71
N PRO A 72 -21.81 6.51 40.87
CA PRO A 72 -21.21 5.61 39.90
C PRO A 72 -20.43 4.56 40.68
N VAL A 73 -20.93 3.32 40.64
CA VAL A 73 -20.20 2.14 41.08
C VAL A 73 -18.85 2.16 40.35
N PRO A 74 -17.70 2.14 41.06
CA PRO A 74 -16.40 2.18 40.41
C PRO A 74 -16.25 0.92 39.56
N GLU A 75 -16.32 1.07 38.24
CA GLU A 75 -15.98 0.01 37.30
C GLU A 75 -14.54 -0.41 37.58
N LYS A 76 -14.36 -1.64 38.06
CA LYS A 76 -13.03 -2.22 38.24
C LYS A 76 -12.28 -2.09 36.90
N PRO A 77 -11.08 -1.50 36.87
CA PRO A 77 -10.33 -1.34 35.64
C PRO A 77 -10.10 -2.73 35.03
N LYS A 78 -10.60 -2.92 33.80
CA LYS A 78 -10.37 -4.16 33.05
C LYS A 78 -8.85 -4.36 32.95
N PRO A 79 -8.32 -5.57 33.20
CA PRO A 79 -6.90 -5.81 33.11
C PRO A 79 -6.43 -5.46 31.69
N LYS A 80 -5.45 -4.55 31.59
CA LYS A 80 -4.80 -4.23 30.31
C LYS A 80 -4.23 -5.54 29.77
N LYS A 81 -4.68 -5.96 28.59
CA LYS A 81 -4.11 -7.14 27.92
C LYS A 81 -2.66 -6.79 27.60
N LEU A 82 -1.72 -7.51 28.20
CA LEU A 82 -0.32 -7.39 27.84
C LEU A 82 -0.16 -7.91 26.40
N HIS A 83 0.31 -7.06 25.49
CA HIS A 83 0.56 -7.43 24.11
C HIS A 83 2.00 -7.93 23.99
N ASP A 84 2.19 -9.12 23.44
CA ASP A 84 3.51 -9.70 23.21
C ASP A 84 3.80 -9.71 21.69
N PRO A 85 4.76 -8.90 21.20
CA PRO A 85 5.13 -8.88 19.79
C PRO A 85 5.67 -10.20 19.24
N SER A 86 6.15 -11.08 20.11
CA SER A 86 6.64 -12.41 19.73
C SER A 86 5.50 -13.41 19.47
N SER A 87 4.27 -13.09 19.89
CA SER A 87 3.08 -13.91 19.62
C SER A 87 2.71 -13.99 18.13
N VAL A 88 3.30 -13.13 17.29
CA VAL A 88 3.12 -13.14 15.83
C VAL A 88 4.49 -13.31 15.17
N ASP A 89 4.75 -14.53 14.72
CA ASP A 89 5.95 -14.85 13.95
C ASP A 89 5.69 -14.71 12.46
N LEU A 90 6.30 -13.69 11.84
CA LEU A 90 6.23 -13.45 10.40
C LEU A 90 7.31 -14.22 9.63
N ALA A 91 8.40 -14.62 10.30
CA ALA A 91 9.47 -15.41 9.68
C ALA A 91 9.02 -16.85 9.41
N ALA A 92 8.02 -17.35 10.14
CA ALA A 92 7.37 -18.63 9.86
C ALA A 92 6.61 -18.66 8.51
N ILE A 93 6.30 -17.50 7.92
CA ILE A 93 5.65 -17.42 6.61
C ILE A 93 6.74 -17.55 5.54
N ALA A 94 6.68 -18.61 4.73
CA ALA A 94 7.62 -18.84 3.64
C ALA A 94 7.59 -17.71 2.60
N ASP A 95 8.71 -17.47 1.92
CA ASP A 95 8.77 -16.49 0.83
C ASP A 95 7.89 -16.92 -0.34
N TYR A 96 7.16 -15.95 -0.87
CA TYR A 96 6.33 -16.16 -2.04
C TYR A 96 7.19 -16.23 -3.30
N ALA A 97 6.92 -17.23 -4.13
CA ALA A 97 7.45 -17.34 -5.48
C ALA A 97 6.83 -16.27 -6.41
N PRO A 98 7.41 -16.03 -7.59
CA PRO A 98 6.79 -15.20 -8.61
C PRO A 98 5.39 -15.70 -8.95
N PHE A 99 4.45 -14.78 -9.21
CA PHE A 99 3.11 -15.14 -9.67
C PHE A 99 3.18 -15.84 -11.04
N ALA A 100 2.24 -16.75 -11.32
CA ALA A 100 2.21 -17.50 -12.57
C ALA A 100 2.32 -16.58 -13.80
N GLY A 101 3.18 -16.96 -14.76
CA GLY A 101 3.44 -16.18 -15.97
C GLY A 101 4.40 -14.99 -15.79
N THR A 102 4.91 -14.73 -14.59
CA THR A 102 5.97 -13.74 -14.37
C THR A 102 7.32 -14.34 -14.75
N SER A 103 8.03 -13.71 -15.70
CA SER A 103 9.39 -14.13 -16.05
C SER A 103 10.39 -13.78 -14.95
N ASP A 104 11.54 -14.44 -14.95
CA ASP A 104 12.62 -14.13 -14.00
C ASP A 104 13.10 -12.68 -14.12
N ASP A 105 13.17 -12.14 -15.34
CA ASP A 105 13.57 -10.76 -15.59
C ASP A 105 12.57 -9.78 -14.98
N THR A 106 11.27 -9.96 -15.27
CA THR A 106 10.21 -9.13 -14.67
C THR A 106 10.19 -9.28 -13.15
N TRP A 107 10.40 -10.48 -12.62
CA TRP A 107 10.50 -10.70 -11.19
C TRP A 107 11.66 -9.91 -10.56
N ASN A 108 12.81 -9.90 -11.21
CA ASN A 108 13.99 -9.16 -10.76
C ASN A 108 13.77 -7.65 -10.83
N GLU A 109 13.10 -7.15 -11.87
CA GLU A 109 12.71 -5.75 -12.00
C GLU A 109 11.78 -5.33 -10.87
N LEU A 110 10.73 -6.11 -10.57
CA LEU A 110 9.81 -5.82 -9.48
C LEU A 110 10.53 -5.79 -8.11
N ARG A 111 11.50 -6.69 -7.88
CA ARG A 111 12.32 -6.66 -6.65
C ARG A 111 13.18 -5.41 -6.55
N ARG A 112 13.77 -4.96 -7.66
CA ARG A 112 14.55 -3.72 -7.71
C ARG A 112 13.66 -2.50 -7.48
N ASP A 113 12.49 -2.46 -8.11
CA ASP A 113 11.51 -1.40 -7.93
C ASP A 113 11.04 -1.32 -6.47
N MET A 114 10.80 -2.47 -5.83
CA MET A 114 10.43 -2.48 -4.42
C MET A 114 11.55 -1.95 -3.51
N ALA A 115 12.81 -2.32 -3.79
CA ALA A 115 13.96 -1.79 -3.05
C ALA A 115 14.12 -0.28 -3.25
N GLU A 116 14.00 0.21 -4.49
CA GLU A 116 14.05 1.63 -4.83
C GLU A 116 12.89 2.42 -4.19
N PHE A 117 11.70 1.82 -4.12
CA PHE A 117 10.52 2.44 -3.52
C PHE A 117 10.66 2.67 -2.01
N VAL A 118 11.23 1.71 -1.27
CA VAL A 118 11.37 1.83 0.20
C VAL A 118 12.62 2.59 0.62
N ASP A 119 13.57 2.83 -0.30
CA ASP A 119 14.77 3.61 0.01
C ASP A 119 14.41 5.10 0.22
N PRO A 120 14.65 5.66 1.43
CA PRO A 120 14.34 7.05 1.74
C PRO A 120 15.11 8.07 0.88
N ASN A 121 16.20 7.67 0.24
CA ASN A 121 17.06 8.53 -0.57
C ASN A 121 16.71 8.52 -2.07
N SER A 122 15.81 7.64 -2.51
CA SER A 122 15.46 7.50 -3.93
C SER A 122 14.72 8.72 -4.51
N GLY A 123 14.09 9.54 -3.67
CA GLY A 123 13.37 10.75 -4.10
C GLY A 123 12.38 10.47 -5.23
N ALA A 124 12.53 11.17 -6.37
CA ALA A 124 11.69 10.99 -7.55
C ALA A 124 11.75 9.59 -8.15
N ALA A 125 12.87 8.88 -7.97
CA ALA A 125 13.06 7.54 -8.50
C ALA A 125 12.20 6.50 -7.77
N GLY A 126 12.06 6.63 -6.44
CA GLY A 126 11.15 5.79 -5.63
C GLY A 126 9.69 5.97 -6.03
N ASN A 127 9.25 7.20 -6.35
CA ASN A 127 7.90 7.44 -6.87
C ASN A 127 7.68 6.82 -8.26
N ARG A 128 8.70 6.77 -9.12
CA ARG A 128 8.60 6.08 -10.41
C ARG A 128 8.54 4.57 -10.23
N ALA A 129 9.34 4.02 -9.31
CA ALA A 129 9.30 2.61 -8.95
C ALA A 129 7.92 2.19 -8.42
N ARG A 130 7.34 3.00 -7.55
CA ARG A 130 5.95 2.83 -7.08
C ARG A 130 4.96 2.69 -8.24
N LYS A 131 5.01 3.60 -9.22
CA LYS A 131 4.13 3.57 -10.40
C LYS A 131 4.32 2.30 -11.25
N ARG A 132 5.54 1.79 -11.36
CA ARG A 132 5.82 0.53 -12.07
C ARG A 132 5.25 -0.68 -11.33
N LEU A 133 5.35 -0.72 -10.00
CA LEU A 133 4.70 -1.73 -9.16
C LEU A 133 3.16 -1.68 -9.30
N GLU A 134 2.58 -0.48 -9.33
CA GLU A 134 1.14 -0.25 -9.53
C GLU A 134 0.63 -0.71 -10.91
N ALA A 135 1.48 -0.70 -11.94
CA ALA A 135 1.10 -1.11 -13.28
C ALA A 135 0.87 -2.64 -13.42
N THR A 136 1.45 -3.45 -12.53
CA THR A 136 1.36 -4.92 -12.56
C THR A 136 0.97 -5.49 -11.18
N PRO A 137 -0.20 -5.09 -10.64
CA PRO A 137 -0.53 -5.23 -9.22
C PRO A 137 -0.44 -6.68 -8.71
N ARG A 138 -0.92 -7.64 -9.50
CA ARG A 138 -0.92 -9.06 -9.12
C ARG A 138 0.46 -9.69 -9.15
N GLN A 139 1.32 -9.27 -10.08
CA GLN A 139 2.71 -9.75 -10.18
C GLN A 139 3.61 -9.12 -9.12
N ALA A 140 3.38 -7.83 -8.80
CA ALA A 140 4.10 -7.09 -7.78
C ALA A 140 3.77 -7.55 -6.35
N PHE A 141 2.55 -8.03 -6.11
CA PHE A 141 2.05 -8.41 -4.79
C PHE A 141 3.01 -9.31 -3.97
N PRO A 142 3.49 -10.46 -4.49
CA PRO A 142 4.38 -11.32 -3.72
C PRO A 142 5.74 -10.68 -3.41
N VAL A 143 6.26 -9.77 -4.26
CA VAL A 143 7.47 -8.99 -3.93
C VAL A 143 7.21 -8.11 -2.72
N ILE A 144 6.11 -7.35 -2.74
CA ILE A 144 5.77 -6.42 -1.66
C ILE A 144 5.62 -7.17 -0.35
N LEU A 145 4.91 -8.31 -0.34
CA LEU A 145 4.75 -9.14 0.86
C LEU A 145 6.08 -9.69 1.39
N ASN A 146 6.97 -10.13 0.49
CA ASN A 146 8.29 -10.64 0.86
C ASN A 146 9.15 -9.56 1.54
N PHE A 147 9.08 -8.31 1.08
CA PHE A 147 9.70 -7.18 1.78
C PHE A 147 9.00 -6.89 3.11
N PHE A 148 7.67 -6.79 3.08
CA PHE A 148 6.86 -6.33 4.21
C PHE A 148 7.02 -7.23 5.44
N LYS A 149 7.04 -8.55 5.27
CA LYS A 149 7.15 -9.50 6.39
C LYS A 149 8.54 -9.59 7.03
N ARG A 150 9.57 -9.06 6.37
CA ARG A 150 10.96 -9.06 6.88
C ARG A 150 11.31 -7.81 7.69
N MET A 151 10.40 -6.83 7.75
CA MET A 151 10.63 -5.57 8.45
C MET A 151 10.55 -5.74 9.98
N ASP A 152 11.39 -4.99 10.69
CA ASP A 152 11.30 -4.87 12.14
C ASP A 152 10.45 -3.66 12.56
N PHE A 153 9.18 -3.91 12.84
CA PHE A 153 8.22 -2.86 13.23
C PHE A 153 8.47 -2.24 14.62
N ALA A 154 9.41 -2.77 15.41
CA ALA A 154 9.84 -2.12 16.65
C ALA A 154 10.75 -0.91 16.36
N THR A 155 11.36 -0.84 15.17
CA THR A 155 12.17 0.31 14.76
C THR A 155 11.33 1.36 14.04
N ASP A 156 11.72 2.62 14.14
CA ASP A 156 11.06 3.72 13.40
C ASP A 156 11.15 3.52 11.88
N GLU A 157 12.30 3.02 11.39
CA GLU A 157 12.50 2.72 9.98
C GLU A 157 11.57 1.59 9.51
N GLY A 158 11.53 0.47 10.22
CA GLY A 158 10.64 -0.65 9.87
C GLY A 158 9.16 -0.30 10.01
N HIS A 159 8.79 0.55 10.98
CA HIS A 159 7.43 1.09 11.08
C HIS A 159 7.07 1.96 9.88
N ARG A 160 7.93 2.92 9.52
CA ARG A 160 7.73 3.80 8.35
C ARG A 160 7.68 3.01 7.04
N ASN A 161 8.63 2.11 6.81
CA ASN A 161 8.68 1.30 5.60
C ASN A 161 7.49 0.33 5.53
N GLY A 162 7.04 -0.15 6.69
CA GLY A 162 5.80 -0.93 6.81
C GLY A 162 4.55 -0.15 6.40
N ASP A 163 4.44 1.10 6.82
CA ASP A 163 3.36 2.00 6.40
C ASP A 163 3.38 2.26 4.88
N LEU A 164 4.58 2.44 4.29
CA LEU A 164 4.72 2.55 2.84
C LEU A 164 4.22 1.29 2.11
N CYS A 165 4.57 0.10 2.59
CA CYS A 165 4.08 -1.17 2.04
C CYS A 165 2.57 -1.31 2.17
N GLN A 166 2.02 -0.99 3.35
CA GLN A 166 0.57 -1.00 3.61
C GLN A 166 -0.17 -0.11 2.60
N LYS A 167 0.29 1.14 2.43
CA LYS A 167 -0.30 2.10 1.50
C LYS A 167 -0.24 1.60 0.06
N LEU A 168 0.92 1.10 -0.37
CA LEU A 168 1.05 0.52 -1.70
C LEU A 168 0.05 -0.63 -1.91
N LEU A 169 -0.06 -1.57 -0.96
CA LEU A 169 -1.03 -2.67 -1.06
C LEU A 169 -2.48 -2.17 -1.07
N MET A 170 -2.80 -1.12 -0.31
CA MET A 170 -4.11 -0.47 -0.38
C MET A 170 -4.38 0.07 -1.79
N ASP A 171 -3.40 0.74 -2.41
CA ASP A 171 -3.52 1.31 -3.75
C ASP A 171 -3.69 0.21 -4.81
N LEU A 172 -2.94 -0.90 -4.70
CA LEU A 172 -3.10 -2.08 -5.57
C LEU A 172 -4.48 -2.74 -5.43
N CYS A 173 -5.09 -2.64 -4.23
CA CYS A 173 -6.34 -3.32 -3.90
C CYS A 173 -7.56 -2.41 -3.80
N GLY A 174 -7.58 -1.28 -4.51
CA GLY A 174 -8.75 -0.41 -4.57
C GLY A 174 -9.13 0.20 -3.22
N GLY A 175 -8.15 0.48 -2.37
CA GLY A 175 -8.32 1.06 -1.04
C GLY A 175 -8.68 0.06 0.06
N ARG A 176 -8.57 -1.25 -0.17
CA ARG A 176 -8.74 -2.24 0.90
C ARG A 176 -7.70 -2.02 2.00
N ASN A 177 -8.16 -1.81 3.23
CA ASN A 177 -7.31 -1.47 4.37
C ASN A 177 -7.55 -2.44 5.53
N PHE A 178 -6.47 -3.02 6.06
CA PHE A 178 -6.51 -3.85 7.29
C PHE A 178 -6.18 -3.06 8.57
N GLY A 179 -5.97 -1.75 8.44
CA GLY A 179 -5.55 -0.85 9.51
C GLY A 179 -4.03 -0.73 9.62
N TRP A 180 -3.58 0.32 10.31
CA TRP A 180 -2.19 0.52 10.71
C TRP A 180 -2.16 1.32 12.00
N LYS A 181 -1.34 0.93 12.97
CA LYS A 181 -1.21 1.62 14.26
C LYS A 181 0.02 2.51 14.30
N TYR A 182 -0.15 3.69 14.89
CA TYR A 182 0.86 4.74 15.02
C TYR A 182 1.23 4.92 16.50
N GLY A 183 1.90 6.03 16.85
CA GLY A 183 2.40 6.30 18.21
C GLY A 183 1.33 6.66 19.26
N ASP A 184 0.04 6.52 18.95
CA ASP A 184 -1.09 6.77 19.85
C ASP A 184 -1.34 5.62 20.84
N VAL A 185 -0.70 4.47 20.63
CA VAL A 185 -0.84 3.27 21.45
C VAL A 185 0.51 2.84 22.01
N GLU A 186 0.48 1.91 22.97
CA GLU A 186 1.69 1.33 23.54
C GLU A 186 2.49 0.57 22.47
N GLU A 187 3.82 0.59 22.59
CA GLU A 187 4.72 0.10 21.54
C GLU A 187 4.50 -1.39 21.23
N ASN A 188 4.41 -2.24 22.25
CA ASN A 188 4.18 -3.67 22.03
C ASN A 188 2.81 -3.92 21.40
N GLU A 189 1.77 -3.19 21.80
CA GLU A 189 0.46 -3.22 21.14
C GLU A 189 0.57 -2.83 19.66
N ARG A 190 1.25 -1.71 19.35
CA ARG A 190 1.49 -1.23 17.97
C ARG A 190 2.18 -2.29 17.12
N VAL A 191 3.32 -2.81 17.60
CA VAL A 191 4.13 -3.80 16.89
C VAL A 191 3.30 -5.08 16.67
N THR A 192 2.63 -5.57 17.71
CA THR A 192 1.79 -6.76 17.62
C THR A 192 0.66 -6.58 16.62
N PHE A 193 -0.01 -5.42 16.62
CA PHE A 193 -1.10 -5.12 15.70
C PHE A 193 -0.58 -5.05 14.25
N ASN A 194 0.50 -4.31 14.00
CA ASN A 194 1.05 -4.15 12.66
C ASN A 194 1.57 -5.49 12.09
N LYS A 195 2.15 -6.37 12.92
CA LYS A 195 2.45 -7.75 12.49
C LYS A 195 1.20 -8.53 12.08
N LYS A 196 0.07 -8.39 12.80
CA LYS A 196 -1.20 -9.05 12.43
C LYS A 196 -1.75 -8.52 11.10
N VAL A 197 -1.53 -7.24 10.80
CA VAL A 197 -1.89 -6.64 9.52
C VAL A 197 -1.11 -7.33 8.39
N VAL A 198 0.21 -7.48 8.53
CA VAL A 198 1.04 -8.19 7.52
C VAL A 198 0.56 -9.64 7.34
N ARG A 199 0.31 -10.34 8.44
CA ARG A 199 -0.23 -11.72 8.39
C ARG A 199 -1.59 -11.78 7.68
N SER A 200 -2.44 -10.77 7.82
CA SER A 200 -3.74 -10.70 7.14
C SER A 200 -3.57 -10.52 5.64
N TRP A 201 -2.64 -9.66 5.21
CA TRP A 201 -2.27 -9.53 3.79
C TRP A 201 -1.73 -10.84 3.21
N CYS A 202 -0.82 -11.51 3.93
CA CYS A 202 -0.27 -12.82 3.53
C CYS A 202 -1.39 -13.85 3.36
N ARG A 203 -2.29 -13.97 4.35
CA ARG A 203 -3.44 -14.89 4.27
C ARG A 203 -4.38 -14.56 3.10
N SER A 204 -4.61 -13.28 2.82
CA SER A 204 -5.41 -12.87 1.66
C SER A 204 -4.74 -13.24 0.34
N TRP A 205 -3.42 -13.11 0.26
CA TRP A 205 -2.66 -13.52 -0.92
C TRP A 205 -2.63 -15.04 -1.09
N ASP A 206 -2.51 -15.81 0.00
CA ASP A 206 -2.55 -17.28 -0.05
C ASP A 206 -3.81 -17.81 -0.75
N GLN A 207 -4.91 -17.06 -0.69
CA GLN A 207 -6.17 -17.40 -1.37
C GLN A 207 -6.21 -16.95 -2.84
N ALA A 208 -5.40 -15.94 -3.22
CA ALA A 208 -5.46 -15.25 -4.51
C ALA A 208 -4.25 -15.54 -5.43
N ASN A 209 -3.23 -16.23 -4.91
CA ASN A 209 -1.94 -16.44 -5.58
C ASN A 209 -1.98 -17.50 -6.69
N GLU A 210 -3.04 -18.30 -6.77
CA GLU A 210 -3.21 -19.32 -7.80
C GLU A 210 -3.86 -18.71 -9.06
N ASP A 211 -3.38 -19.14 -10.24
CA ASP A 211 -4.05 -18.86 -11.52
C ASP A 211 -5.13 -19.90 -11.81
N THR A 212 -6.02 -20.06 -10.82
CA THR A 212 -7.21 -20.91 -10.88
C THR A 212 -8.45 -20.02 -10.87
N LEU A 213 -9.62 -20.56 -11.22
CA LEU A 213 -10.87 -19.80 -11.15
C LEU A 213 -11.10 -19.23 -9.73
N GLU A 214 -10.85 -20.05 -8.70
CA GLU A 214 -11.01 -19.66 -7.30
C GLU A 214 -10.00 -18.57 -6.90
N GLY A 215 -8.73 -18.73 -7.29
CA GLY A 215 -7.69 -17.72 -7.05
C GLY A 215 -7.98 -16.40 -7.75
N ASN A 216 -8.49 -16.45 -8.99
CA ASN A 216 -8.89 -15.28 -9.76
C ASN A 216 -10.09 -14.56 -9.12
N GLN A 217 -11.08 -15.29 -8.60
CA GLN A 217 -12.18 -14.70 -7.85
C GLN A 217 -11.74 -14.12 -6.50
N ALA A 218 -10.83 -14.79 -5.80
CA ALA A 218 -10.25 -14.27 -4.56
C ALA A 218 -9.47 -12.98 -4.81
N TRP A 219 -8.70 -12.92 -5.91
CA TRP A 219 -8.04 -11.70 -6.35
C TRP A 219 -9.04 -10.59 -6.66
N ALA A 220 -10.08 -10.85 -7.46
CA ALA A 220 -11.09 -9.85 -7.80
C ALA A 220 -11.77 -9.24 -6.56
N LYS A 221 -12.10 -10.06 -5.55
CA LYS A 221 -12.61 -9.61 -4.25
C LYS A 221 -11.58 -8.83 -3.44
N LEU A 222 -10.32 -9.26 -3.47
CA LEU A 222 -9.23 -8.60 -2.76
C LEU A 222 -9.00 -7.21 -3.34
N SER A 223 -8.88 -7.11 -4.67
CA SER A 223 -8.62 -5.89 -5.43
C SER A 223 -9.83 -5.02 -5.67
N LYS A 224 -11.01 -5.43 -5.17
CA LYS A 224 -12.31 -4.75 -5.37
C LYS A 224 -12.61 -4.49 -6.86
N GLN A 225 -12.19 -5.40 -7.74
CA GLN A 225 -12.52 -5.29 -9.16
C GLN A 225 -14.03 -5.47 -9.38
N ASP A 226 -14.69 -6.29 -8.56
CA ASP A 226 -16.13 -6.54 -8.65
C ASP A 226 -17.00 -5.35 -8.20
N GLU A 227 -16.51 -4.47 -7.33
CA GLU A 227 -17.26 -3.31 -6.84
C GLU A 227 -17.32 -2.19 -7.89
N LYS A 228 -16.29 -2.02 -8.72
CA LYS A 228 -16.24 -0.96 -9.75
C LYS A 228 -17.19 -1.20 -10.93
N THR A 229 -17.64 -2.43 -11.14
CA THR A 229 -18.56 -2.79 -12.23
C THR A 229 -20.04 -2.66 -11.85
N GLY A 230 -20.36 -2.45 -10.56
CA GLY A 230 -21.73 -2.41 -10.03
C GLY A 230 -22.40 -1.03 -10.01
N ASP A 231 -21.62 0.06 -10.04
CA ASP A 231 -22.13 1.45 -9.96
C ASP A 231 -22.18 2.17 -11.32
N ALA A 232 -21.99 1.44 -12.43
CA ALA A 232 -22.45 1.90 -13.73
C ALA A 232 -23.98 1.82 -13.75
N LYS A 233 -24.65 2.77 -13.08
CA LYS A 233 -26.03 3.15 -13.39
C LYS A 233 -26.13 3.18 -14.92
N PRO A 234 -27.02 2.40 -15.56
CA PRO A 234 -27.18 2.50 -17.00
C PRO A 234 -27.50 3.97 -17.27
N ALA A 235 -26.59 4.64 -17.98
CA ALA A 235 -26.85 5.96 -18.52
C ALA A 235 -28.17 5.79 -19.26
N ALA A 236 -29.20 6.46 -18.74
CA ALA A 236 -30.48 6.56 -19.38
C ALA A 236 -30.17 6.98 -20.82
N ALA A 237 -30.48 6.09 -21.76
CA ALA A 237 -30.40 6.37 -23.18
C ALA A 237 -31.11 7.71 -23.38
N GLU A 238 -30.34 8.70 -23.81
CA GLU A 238 -30.83 10.03 -24.10
C GLU A 238 -32.01 9.91 -25.06
N ALA A 239 -33.13 10.49 -24.64
CA ALA A 239 -34.26 10.78 -25.49
C ALA A 239 -33.78 11.71 -26.62
N GLY A 240 -33.44 11.11 -27.76
CA GLY A 240 -33.33 11.82 -29.02
C GLY A 240 -34.72 12.25 -29.52
N PRO A 241 -34.82 13.38 -30.22
CA PRO A 241 -36.09 14.02 -30.56
C PRO A 241 -36.84 13.25 -31.66
N GLU A 242 -38.10 12.90 -31.40
CA GLU A 242 -39.04 12.39 -32.41
C GLU A 242 -39.47 13.51 -33.37
N LEU A 243 -39.02 13.38 -34.61
CA LEU A 243 -39.62 13.93 -35.83
C LEU A 243 -39.68 12.75 -36.81
N GLY A 244 -40.78 12.27 -37.37
CA GLY A 244 -42.20 12.63 -37.30
C GLY A 244 -42.98 11.72 -38.27
N THR A 245 -44.27 12.04 -38.42
CA THR A 245 -45.19 11.72 -39.53
C THR A 245 -45.70 10.28 -39.67
N GLY A 246 -46.91 10.05 -39.15
CA GLY A 246 -48.10 9.82 -40.00
C GLY A 246 -48.30 8.44 -40.64
N ASP A 247 -49.17 7.64 -40.02
CA ASP A 247 -50.16 6.71 -40.59
C ASP A 247 -50.78 6.02 -39.35
N LEU A 248 -51.92 6.41 -38.77
CA LEU A 248 -53.27 6.60 -39.30
C LEU A 248 -53.67 5.57 -40.37
N ASP A 249 -54.69 4.81 -39.99
CA ASP A 249 -55.48 3.88 -40.80
C ASP A 249 -54.78 2.55 -41.12
N ASP A 250 -54.89 1.57 -40.21
CA ASP A 250 -55.62 0.33 -40.52
C ASP A 250 -55.58 -0.75 -39.39
N LEU A 251 -56.78 -1.15 -38.97
CA LEU A 251 -57.19 -2.50 -38.50
C LEU A 251 -56.80 -2.88 -37.05
N ASP A 252 -57.67 -2.94 -36.03
CA ASP A 252 -59.08 -3.35 -35.97
C ASP A 252 -59.39 -4.55 -36.88
N ASP A 253 -58.86 -5.73 -36.51
CA ASP A 253 -59.61 -7.01 -36.45
C ASP A 253 -58.65 -8.21 -36.21
N PHE A 254 -59.08 -9.09 -35.30
CA PHE A 254 -58.58 -10.44 -34.92
C PHE A 254 -57.70 -10.61 -33.68
#